data_AF-A0AA41Q1F5-F1
#
_entry.id   AF-A0AA41Q1F5-F1
#
_cell.length_a   1.000
_cell.length_b   1.000
_cell.length_c   1.000
_cell.angle_alpha   90.00
_cell.angle_beta   90.00
_cell.angle_gamma   90.00
#
_symmetry.space_group_name_H-M   'P 1'
#
loop_
_entity.id
_entity.type
_entity.pdbx_description
1 polymer ?
#
loop_
_entity_poly.entity_id
_entity_poly.type
_entity_poly.pdbx_seq_one_letter_code
_entity_poly.pdbx_strand_id
1 'polypeptide(L)'
;MSGVRRRPRTGLLVAGAVGSAVLLAGCGIRATEGPINAGDPATRPQGATATQAVPQHQIYLVREGRPQPVPRGDAVDLQLPGPGATRSAAAGDPLRMSQIDRLLRELAKGPNPEEAAQGWSTALPPGGVRLAEPLAGDPADLVRLDLDSFGAIDALALGQIVCTLQHASRAKEVPLAGRAGPGKPQQCAAFQAVSVGPPPANGKPSVPGSTAAS
;
A
#
# COMPACT_ATOMS: atom_id res chain seq x y z
N MET A 1 -38.59 16.73 16.22
CA MET A 1 -39.20 17.87 15.50
C MET A 1 -38.91 17.72 14.01
N SER A 2 -39.83 17.14 13.24
CA SER A 2 -39.82 17.20 11.77
C SER A 2 -41.22 16.79 11.31
N GLY A 3 -41.82 17.69 10.53
CA GLY A 3 -43.27 17.80 10.36
C GLY A 3 -43.92 16.74 9.47
N VAL A 4 -45.16 16.42 9.83
CA VAL A 4 -46.11 15.60 9.09
C VAL A 4 -46.43 16.25 7.74
N ARG A 5 -46.31 15.48 6.65
CA ARG A 5 -47.01 15.78 5.38
C ARG A 5 -47.88 14.58 5.01
N ARG A 6 -49.20 14.78 5.04
CA ARG A 6 -50.18 13.88 4.43
C ARG A 6 -50.27 14.22 2.94
N ARG A 7 -50.29 13.21 2.06
CA ARG A 7 -50.78 13.35 0.67
C ARG A 7 -51.87 12.30 0.40
N PRO A 8 -52.91 12.66 -0.37
CA PRO A 8 -54.16 11.92 -0.42
C PRO A 8 -54.25 10.89 -1.57
N ARG A 9 -55.36 10.15 -1.49
CA ARG A 9 -55.85 8.97 -2.21
C ARG A 9 -56.16 9.19 -3.70
N THR A 10 -55.98 8.14 -4.50
CA THR A 10 -56.79 7.70 -5.67
C THR A 10 -56.16 6.38 -6.13
N GLY A 11 -56.83 5.24 -6.27
CA GLY A 11 -58.20 5.01 -6.73
C GLY A 11 -58.08 4.02 -7.90
N LEU A 12 -58.26 2.73 -7.58
CA LEU A 12 -58.11 1.56 -8.45
C LEU A 12 -59.24 1.45 -9.49
N LEU A 13 -58.98 0.71 -10.58
CA LEU A 13 -59.89 -0.10 -11.43
C LEU A 13 -60.18 0.41 -12.84
N VAL A 14 -59.85 -0.43 -13.85
CA VAL A 14 -60.64 -0.90 -15.03
C VAL A 14 -59.81 -2.07 -15.62
N ALA A 15 -60.14 -3.37 -15.47
CA ALA A 15 -61.21 -4.20 -16.05
C ALA A 15 -61.17 -4.35 -17.59
N GLY A 16 -60.76 -5.51 -18.09
CA GLY A 16 -60.85 -5.89 -19.51
C GLY A 16 -60.84 -7.42 -19.66
N ALA A 17 -61.84 -7.94 -20.37
CA ALA A 17 -62.40 -9.29 -20.23
C ALA A 17 -62.22 -10.15 -21.51
N VAL A 18 -62.17 -11.48 -21.30
CA VAL A 18 -62.77 -12.57 -22.12
C VAL A 18 -62.29 -12.82 -23.56
N GLY A 19 -61.99 -14.10 -23.87
CA GLY A 19 -62.04 -14.63 -25.24
C GLY A 19 -61.37 -15.99 -25.42
N SER A 20 -62.15 -17.07 -25.35
CA SER A 20 -61.71 -18.47 -25.52
C SER A 20 -61.79 -18.96 -26.98
N ALA A 21 -60.90 -19.89 -27.31
CA ALA A 21 -61.02 -20.99 -28.28
C ALA A 21 -61.01 -20.71 -29.81
N VAL A 22 -59.90 -21.10 -30.46
CA VAL A 22 -59.89 -21.69 -31.81
C VAL A 22 -58.97 -22.92 -31.79
N LEU A 23 -59.55 -24.11 -31.90
CA LEU A 23 -58.89 -25.37 -32.25
C LEU A 23 -59.24 -25.66 -33.71
N LEU A 24 -58.25 -25.74 -34.60
CA LEU A 24 -58.33 -26.48 -35.88
C LEU A 24 -56.92 -26.77 -36.42
N ALA A 25 -56.55 -28.05 -36.32
CA ALA A 25 -55.79 -28.89 -37.27
C ALA A 25 -54.34 -28.55 -37.71
N GLY A 26 -53.42 -29.46 -37.36
CA GLY A 26 -52.65 -30.19 -38.39
C GLY A 26 -51.11 -30.05 -38.42
N CYS A 27 -50.44 -31.19 -38.19
CA CYS A 27 -49.13 -31.60 -38.73
C CYS A 27 -47.82 -30.91 -38.30
N GLY A 28 -47.09 -31.59 -37.41
CA GLY A 28 -45.73 -32.05 -37.72
C GLY A 28 -44.58 -31.03 -37.63
N ILE A 29 -44.17 -30.67 -36.41
CA ILE A 29 -42.82 -30.14 -36.21
C ILE A 29 -41.85 -31.31 -36.10
N ARG A 30 -41.15 -31.56 -37.21
CA ARG A 30 -39.89 -32.33 -37.24
C ARG A 30 -38.91 -31.69 -36.27
N ALA A 31 -38.18 -32.53 -35.53
CA ALA A 31 -37.06 -32.11 -34.70
C ALA A 31 -36.09 -31.25 -35.52
N THR A 32 -35.88 -30.00 -35.11
CA THR A 32 -34.66 -29.30 -35.49
C THR A 32 -33.56 -29.78 -34.55
N GLU A 33 -32.84 -30.81 -35.00
CA GLU A 33 -31.49 -31.15 -34.56
C GLU A 33 -30.61 -29.90 -34.71
N GLY A 34 -30.49 -29.13 -33.63
CA GLY A 34 -29.30 -28.33 -33.37
C GLY A 34 -28.48 -29.09 -32.34
N PRO A 35 -27.17 -29.33 -32.55
CA PRO A 35 -26.34 -29.86 -31.50
C PRO A 35 -26.27 -28.81 -30.39
N ILE A 36 -27.09 -28.98 -29.37
CA ILE A 36 -26.74 -28.44 -28.07
C ILE A 36 -25.46 -29.15 -27.66
N ASN A 37 -24.33 -28.47 -27.87
CA ASN A 37 -23.15 -28.70 -27.06
C ASN A 37 -23.61 -28.53 -25.62
N ALA A 38 -24.04 -29.64 -25.01
CA ALA A 38 -23.96 -29.82 -23.58
C ALA A 38 -22.46 -29.76 -23.29
N GLY A 39 -21.95 -28.53 -23.15
CA GLY A 39 -20.65 -28.31 -22.56
C GLY A 39 -20.66 -29.06 -21.25
N ASP A 40 -19.80 -30.06 -21.20
CA ASP A 40 -19.34 -30.80 -20.02
C ASP A 40 -19.55 -29.94 -18.76
N PRO A 41 -20.29 -30.41 -17.73
CA PRO A 41 -20.35 -29.67 -16.48
C PRO A 41 -18.92 -29.48 -16.01
N ALA A 42 -18.40 -28.24 -16.10
CA ALA A 42 -16.98 -27.94 -15.90
C ALA A 42 -16.46 -28.75 -14.72
N THR A 43 -15.74 -29.82 -15.04
CA THR A 43 -15.03 -30.64 -14.09
C THR A 43 -13.98 -29.69 -13.56
N ARG A 44 -14.28 -29.01 -12.45
CA ARG A 44 -13.28 -28.17 -11.79
C ARG A 44 -12.11 -29.10 -11.51
N PRO A 45 -10.90 -28.88 -12.07
CA PRO A 45 -9.75 -29.63 -11.62
C PRO A 45 -9.58 -29.29 -10.12
N GLN A 46 -10.00 -30.22 -9.26
CA GLN A 46 -9.49 -30.32 -7.90
C GLN A 46 -8.02 -30.73 -8.06
N GLY A 47 -7.16 -29.74 -8.25
CA GLY A 47 -5.77 -30.00 -8.62
C GLY A 47 -5.01 -28.82 -9.19
N ALA A 48 -5.43 -27.58 -8.93
CA ALA A 48 -4.44 -26.53 -8.80
C ALA A 48 -4.07 -26.52 -7.33
N THR A 49 -2.90 -27.07 -7.00
CA THR A 49 -2.16 -26.60 -5.83
C THR A 49 -2.19 -25.08 -5.92
N ALA A 50 -3.03 -24.45 -5.11
CA ALA A 50 -2.85 -23.05 -4.81
C ALA A 50 -1.49 -23.02 -4.13
N THR A 51 -0.43 -22.76 -4.91
CA THR A 51 0.86 -22.38 -4.36
C THR A 51 0.51 -21.23 -3.44
N GLN A 52 0.50 -21.49 -2.13
CA GLN A 52 0.23 -20.47 -1.13
C GLN A 52 1.17 -19.33 -1.47
N ALA A 53 0.61 -18.23 -1.97
CA ALA A 53 1.39 -17.06 -2.29
C ALA A 53 2.09 -16.69 -0.99
N VAL A 54 3.42 -16.84 -0.96
CA VAL A 54 4.21 -16.47 0.21
C VAL A 54 3.88 -15.02 0.51
N PRO A 55 3.40 -14.67 1.72
CA PRO A 55 3.03 -13.30 2.02
C PRO A 55 4.25 -12.41 1.84
N GLN A 56 4.23 -11.58 0.80
CA GLN A 56 5.26 -10.60 0.50
C GLN A 56 4.92 -9.29 1.18
N HIS A 57 5.91 -8.69 1.83
CA HIS A 57 5.81 -7.30 2.28
C HIS A 57 6.57 -6.40 1.29
N GLN A 58 6.28 -5.11 1.31
CA GLN A 58 6.94 -4.13 0.44
C GLN A 58 7.78 -3.18 1.29
N ILE A 59 9.03 -2.99 0.87
CA ILE A 59 9.86 -1.87 1.32
C ILE A 59 9.99 -0.86 0.18
N TYR A 60 10.36 0.37 0.50
CA TYR A 60 10.57 1.40 -0.52
C TYR A 60 12.05 1.72 -0.63
N LEU A 61 12.64 1.43 -1.79
CA LEU A 61 14.01 1.77 -2.13
C LEU A 61 14.05 2.96 -3.09
N VAL A 62 15.22 3.54 -3.29
CA VAL A 62 15.39 4.68 -4.19
C VAL A 62 15.73 4.20 -5.59
N ARG A 63 15.00 4.72 -6.58
CA ARG A 63 15.34 4.61 -8.00
C ARG A 63 14.88 5.88 -8.70
N GLU A 64 15.69 6.39 -9.62
CA GLU A 64 15.40 7.64 -10.35
C GLU A 64 15.11 8.83 -9.43
N GLY A 65 15.77 8.87 -8.26
CA GLY A 65 15.63 9.94 -7.28
C GLY A 65 14.27 9.97 -6.58
N ARG A 66 13.55 8.83 -6.50
CA ARG A 66 12.26 8.70 -5.80
C ARG A 66 12.15 7.37 -5.05
N PRO A 67 11.41 7.31 -3.92
CA PRO A 67 11.06 6.04 -3.27
C PRO A 67 10.07 5.23 -4.13
N GLN A 68 10.43 4.00 -4.49
CA GLN A 68 9.59 3.08 -5.26
C GLN A 68 9.48 1.72 -4.55
N PRO A 69 8.36 1.00 -4.69
CA PRO A 69 8.12 -0.24 -3.97
C PRO A 69 9.00 -1.38 -4.50
N VAL A 70 9.54 -2.17 -3.58
CA VAL A 70 10.31 -3.39 -3.86
C VAL A 70 9.71 -4.53 -3.03
N PRO A 71 9.19 -5.59 -3.66
CA PRO A 71 8.65 -6.74 -2.95
C PRO A 71 9.78 -7.52 -2.28
N ARG A 72 9.58 -7.90 -1.01
CA ARG A 72 10.49 -8.74 -0.23
C ARG A 72 9.82 -10.09 0.04
N GLY A 73 10.53 -11.17 -0.30
CA GLY A 73 10.05 -12.55 -0.21
C GLY A 73 10.10 -13.16 1.19
N ASP A 74 10.88 -12.58 2.10
CA ASP A 74 10.87 -12.99 3.50
C ASP A 74 9.59 -12.46 4.15
N ALA A 75 8.72 -13.39 4.56
CA ALA A 75 7.45 -13.05 5.19
C ALA A 75 7.69 -12.30 6.51
N VAL A 76 7.55 -10.98 6.48
CA VAL A 76 7.22 -10.22 7.68
C VAL A 76 5.70 -10.16 7.72
N ASP A 77 5.08 -11.01 8.54
CA ASP A 77 3.64 -10.93 8.79
C ASP A 77 3.36 -9.69 9.63
N LEU A 78 3.16 -8.59 8.92
CA LEU A 78 2.84 -7.29 9.47
C LEU A 78 1.33 -7.23 9.63
N GLN A 79 0.81 -7.89 10.65
CA GLN A 79 -0.47 -7.48 11.22
C GLN A 79 -0.24 -6.18 12.00
N LEU A 80 0.01 -5.09 11.28
CA LEU A 80 -0.29 -3.79 11.84
C LEU A 80 -1.82 -3.70 11.96
N PRO A 81 -2.35 -3.20 13.09
CA PRO A 81 -3.76 -2.89 13.19
C PRO A 81 -4.12 -1.95 12.03
N GLY A 82 -4.95 -2.44 11.11
CA GLY A 82 -5.46 -1.63 10.02
C GLY A 82 -6.31 -0.48 10.56
N PRO A 83 -6.62 0.53 9.73
CA PRO A 83 -7.53 1.60 10.11
C PRO A 83 -8.85 1.02 10.63
N GLY A 84 -9.22 1.34 11.87
CA GLY A 84 -10.46 0.88 12.52
C GLY A 84 -10.31 -0.29 13.51
N ALA A 85 -9.09 -0.72 13.85
CA ALA A 85 -8.90 -1.67 14.95
C ALA A 85 -9.43 -1.09 16.27
N THR A 86 -10.45 -1.74 16.84
CA THR A 86 -11.19 -1.30 18.04
C THR A 86 -10.43 -1.47 19.35
N ARG A 87 -9.26 -2.10 19.30
CA ARG A 87 -8.35 -2.17 20.45
C ARG A 87 -7.56 -0.87 20.45
N SER A 88 -7.94 0.06 21.33
CA SER A 88 -7.15 1.24 21.65
C SER A 88 -5.78 0.79 22.15
N ALA A 89 -4.85 0.54 21.24
CA ALA A 89 -3.47 0.24 21.58
C ALA A 89 -2.91 1.49 22.27
N ALA A 90 -2.23 1.32 23.40
CA ALA A 90 -1.50 2.44 24.00
C ALA A 90 -0.39 2.88 23.02
N ALA A 91 0.01 4.15 23.11
CA ALA A 91 1.27 4.55 22.50
C ALA A 91 2.39 3.63 23.02
N GLY A 92 3.16 3.06 22.09
CA GLY A 92 4.20 2.09 22.46
C GLY A 92 3.75 0.64 22.65
N ASP A 93 2.59 0.24 22.13
CA ASP A 93 2.22 -1.19 22.12
C ASP A 93 3.40 -2.07 21.65
N PRO A 94 3.91 -3.01 22.49
CA PRO A 94 5.17 -3.71 22.22
C PRO A 94 5.15 -4.52 20.92
N LEU A 95 3.99 -5.10 20.56
CA LEU A 95 3.86 -5.87 19.32
C LEU A 95 3.98 -4.95 18.11
N ARG A 96 3.25 -3.84 18.10
CA ARG A 96 3.37 -2.83 17.04
C ARG A 96 4.79 -2.28 16.92
N MET A 97 5.41 -1.90 18.04
CA MET A 97 6.77 -1.37 18.04
C MET A 97 7.76 -2.39 17.47
N SER A 98 7.64 -3.67 17.84
CA SER A 98 8.49 -4.75 17.30
C SER A 98 8.32 -4.97 15.79
N GLN A 99 7.10 -4.81 15.27
CA GLN A 99 6.81 -4.92 13.83
C GLN A 99 7.42 -3.75 13.05
N ILE A 100 7.26 -2.52 13.55
CA ILE A 100 7.83 -1.31 12.94
C ILE A 100 9.36 -1.41 12.94
N ASP A 101 9.96 -1.78 14.07
CA ASP A 101 11.39 -1.96 14.21
C ASP A 101 11.93 -3.04 13.25
N ARG A 102 11.19 -4.13 13.04
CA ARG A 102 11.53 -5.14 12.03
C ARG A 102 11.48 -4.59 10.60
N LEU A 103 10.49 -3.77 10.26
CA LEU A 103 10.41 -3.08 8.96
C LEU A 103 11.58 -2.13 8.74
N LEU A 104 11.92 -1.33 9.76
CA LEU A 104 13.04 -0.38 9.67
C LEU A 104 14.37 -1.11 9.50
N ARG A 105 14.56 -2.25 10.18
CA ARG A 105 15.73 -3.11 9.96
C ARG A 105 15.77 -3.70 8.56
N GLU A 106 14.64 -4.16 8.03
CA GLU A 106 14.58 -4.68 6.67
C GLU A 106 14.94 -3.60 5.65
N LEU A 107 14.37 -2.40 5.81
CA LEU A 107 14.70 -1.25 4.98
C LEU A 107 16.19 -0.87 5.09
N ALA A 108 16.76 -0.96 6.29
CA ALA A 108 18.18 -0.65 6.54
C ALA A 108 19.14 -1.65 5.89
N LYS A 109 18.70 -2.87 5.53
CA LYS A 109 19.52 -3.79 4.72
C LYS A 109 19.83 -3.22 3.32
N GLY A 110 19.02 -2.27 2.85
CA GLY A 110 19.20 -1.66 1.53
C GLY A 110 18.90 -2.64 0.38
N PRO A 111 19.37 -2.34 -0.84
CA PRO A 111 19.23 -3.24 -1.99
C PRO A 111 20.10 -4.49 -1.83
N ASN A 112 19.58 -5.64 -2.24
CA ASN A 112 20.39 -6.84 -2.45
C ASN A 112 21.27 -6.69 -3.72
N PRO A 113 22.22 -7.61 -3.99
CA PRO A 113 23.11 -7.49 -5.15
C PRO A 113 22.40 -7.39 -6.51
N GLU A 114 21.29 -8.12 -6.69
CA GLU A 114 20.50 -8.10 -7.94
C GLU A 114 19.77 -6.77 -8.12
N GLU A 115 19.20 -6.22 -7.04
CA GLU A 115 18.56 -4.91 -7.03
C GLU A 115 19.58 -3.80 -7.26
N ALA A 116 20.74 -3.87 -6.61
CA ALA A 116 21.82 -2.90 -6.80
C ALA A 116 22.29 -2.89 -8.26
N ALA A 117 22.42 -4.06 -8.90
CA ALA A 117 22.74 -4.17 -10.32
C ALA A 117 21.67 -3.57 -11.25
N GLN A 118 20.42 -3.47 -10.78
CA GLN A 118 19.30 -2.81 -11.48
C GLN A 118 19.19 -1.31 -11.18
N GLY A 119 20.12 -0.74 -10.40
CA GLY A 119 20.18 0.68 -10.07
C GLY A 119 19.34 1.09 -8.87
N TRP A 120 18.89 0.15 -8.05
CA TRP A 120 18.28 0.44 -6.76
C TRP A 120 19.33 0.89 -5.74
N SER A 121 18.97 1.85 -4.90
CA SER A 121 19.81 2.34 -3.81
C SER A 121 18.99 2.60 -2.54
N THR A 122 19.66 2.95 -1.46
CA THR A 122 19.04 3.44 -0.23
C THR A 122 19.65 4.78 0.15
N ALA A 123 18.82 5.71 0.59
CA ALA A 123 19.25 6.99 1.14
C ALA A 123 19.39 6.94 2.68
N LEU A 124 19.01 5.83 3.32
CA LEU A 124 19.17 5.68 4.77
C LEU A 124 20.64 5.80 5.18
N PRO A 125 20.92 6.40 6.35
CA PRO A 125 22.26 6.45 6.89
C PRO A 125 22.79 5.03 7.18
N PRO A 126 24.13 4.84 7.24
CA PRO A 126 24.72 3.58 7.68
C PRO A 126 24.15 3.15 9.04
N GLY A 127 23.68 1.90 9.13
CA GLY A 127 23.02 1.38 10.34
C GLY A 127 21.52 1.67 10.44
N GLY A 128 20.96 2.42 9.49
CA GLY A 128 19.53 2.72 9.41
C GLY A 128 19.04 3.73 10.43
N VAL A 129 17.74 3.71 10.70
CA VAL A 129 17.07 4.56 11.70
C VAL A 129 16.41 3.68 12.74
N ARG A 130 16.50 4.09 14.01
CA ARG A 130 15.92 3.36 15.14
C ARG A 130 14.66 4.03 15.66
N LEU A 131 13.85 3.27 16.38
CA LEU A 131 12.73 3.82 17.13
C LEU A 131 13.25 4.48 18.42
N ALA A 132 12.64 5.61 18.76
CA ALA A 132 12.75 6.19 20.08
C ALA A 132 11.57 5.71 20.94
N GLU A 133 11.75 5.79 22.26
CA GLU A 133 10.68 5.52 23.20
C GLU A 133 9.50 6.49 23.01
N PRO A 134 8.25 6.00 23.09
CA PRO A 134 7.07 6.86 23.13
C PRO A 134 7.12 7.80 24.34
N LEU A 135 6.57 9.00 24.18
CA LEU A 135 6.41 9.96 25.26
C LEU A 135 5.00 9.89 25.86
N ALA A 136 4.87 10.32 27.11
CA ALA A 136 3.57 10.45 27.76
C ALA A 136 2.67 11.40 26.96
N GLY A 137 1.46 10.95 26.63
CA GLY A 137 0.49 11.71 25.85
C GLY A 137 0.63 11.57 24.33
N ASP A 138 1.57 10.76 23.85
CA ASP A 138 1.63 10.43 22.42
C ASP A 138 0.34 9.74 21.97
N PRO A 139 -0.14 10.03 20.74
CA PRO A 139 -1.16 9.23 20.10
C PRO A 139 -0.73 7.76 19.99
N ALA A 140 -1.70 6.86 20.10
CA ALA A 140 -1.51 5.41 19.94
C ALA A 140 -0.78 5.01 18.66
N ASP A 141 -0.92 5.82 17.61
CA ASP A 141 -0.39 5.58 16.29
C ASP A 141 0.86 6.35 15.92
N LEU A 142 1.32 7.25 16.79
CA LEU A 142 2.54 8.00 16.58
C LEU A 142 3.77 7.09 16.63
N VAL A 143 4.62 7.22 15.62
CA VAL A 143 5.92 6.54 15.55
C VAL A 143 7.02 7.56 15.85
N ARG A 144 7.84 7.30 16.87
CA ARG A 144 9.02 8.13 17.18
C ARG A 144 10.28 7.52 16.61
N LEU A 145 11.03 8.33 15.86
CA LEU A 145 12.36 7.97 15.37
C LEU A 145 13.43 8.55 16.32
N ASP A 146 14.51 7.81 16.54
CA ASP A 146 15.70 8.25 17.29
C ASP A 146 16.53 9.23 16.45
N LEU A 147 15.92 10.38 16.17
CA LEU A 147 16.45 11.51 15.43
C LEU A 147 16.01 12.78 16.17
N ASP A 148 16.82 13.84 16.15
CA ASP A 148 16.44 15.11 16.81
C ASP A 148 15.17 15.70 16.20
N SER A 149 15.07 15.70 14.88
CA SER A 149 13.86 16.07 14.13
C SER A 149 13.89 15.49 12.72
N PHE A 150 12.76 15.53 12.01
CA PHE A 150 12.70 15.12 10.59
C PHE A 150 13.53 15.96 9.65
N GLY A 151 13.82 17.22 10.00
CA GLY A 151 14.69 18.06 9.19
C GLY A 151 16.15 17.61 9.22
N ALA A 152 16.52 16.72 10.14
CA ALA A 152 17.89 16.24 10.29
C ALA A 152 18.23 15.04 9.40
N ILE A 153 17.22 14.40 8.78
CA ILE A 153 17.42 13.26 7.87
C ILE A 153 17.16 13.69 6.42
N ASP A 154 17.85 13.04 5.48
CA ASP A 154 17.65 13.25 4.04
C ASP A 154 16.18 13.02 3.63
N ALA A 155 15.70 13.82 2.68
CA ALA A 155 14.31 13.78 2.24
C ALA A 155 13.94 12.44 1.56
N LEU A 156 14.85 11.83 0.80
CA LEU A 156 14.63 10.50 0.22
C LEU A 156 14.61 9.44 1.31
N ALA A 157 15.51 9.52 2.29
CA ALA A 157 15.54 8.59 3.42
C ALA A 157 14.24 8.66 4.25
N LEU A 158 13.75 9.87 4.54
CA LEU A 158 12.45 10.05 5.18
C LEU A 158 11.31 9.49 4.30
N GLY A 159 11.36 9.73 2.99
CA GLY A 159 10.38 9.19 2.05
C GLY A 159 10.33 7.67 2.02
N GLN A 160 11.49 6.99 2.04
CA GLN A 160 11.57 5.53 2.13
C GLN A 160 10.90 5.00 3.41
N ILE A 161 11.15 5.64 4.55
CA ILE A 161 10.53 5.28 5.84
C ILE A 161 9.02 5.48 5.77
N VAL A 162 8.56 6.67 5.36
CA VAL A 162 7.13 7.01 5.28
C VAL A 162 6.38 6.05 4.35
N CYS A 163 6.90 5.81 3.15
CA CYS A 163 6.26 4.92 2.19
C CYS A 163 6.17 3.47 2.67
N THR A 164 7.24 2.97 3.29
CA THR A 164 7.27 1.61 3.87
C THR A 164 6.24 1.46 4.99
N LEU A 165 6.22 2.39 5.96
CA LEU A 165 5.29 2.34 7.09
C LEU A 165 3.84 2.57 6.66
N GLN A 166 3.61 3.46 5.70
CA GLN A 166 2.27 3.72 5.18
C GLN A 166 1.70 2.50 4.48
N HIS A 167 2.50 1.85 3.63
CA HIS A 167 2.08 0.64 2.94
C HIS A 167 1.78 -0.49 3.92
N ALA A 168 2.66 -0.70 4.91
CA ALA A 168 2.49 -1.75 5.92
C ALA A 168 1.26 -1.55 6.81
N SER A 169 0.98 -0.30 7.22
CA SER A 169 -0.17 0.03 8.07
C SER A 169 -1.50 0.14 7.30
N ARG A 170 -1.43 0.30 5.97
CA ARG A 170 -2.57 0.67 5.10
C ARG A 170 -3.26 1.96 5.56
N ALA A 171 -2.55 2.83 6.27
CA ALA A 171 -3.07 4.09 6.75
C ALA A 171 -3.05 5.17 5.64
N LYS A 172 -3.90 6.18 5.76
CA LYS A 172 -3.91 7.34 4.86
C LYS A 172 -2.65 8.22 5.04
N GLU A 173 -2.09 8.22 6.23
CA GLU A 173 -0.90 8.96 6.60
C GLU A 173 -0.21 8.27 7.78
N VAL A 174 1.07 8.58 7.98
CA VAL A 174 1.87 8.06 9.09
C VAL A 174 2.21 9.23 10.00
N PRO A 175 1.66 9.31 11.22
CA PRO A 175 2.12 10.29 12.18
C PRO A 175 3.51 9.89 12.66
N LEU A 176 4.49 10.76 12.41
CA LEU A 176 5.87 10.57 12.85
C LEU A 176 6.26 11.72 13.78
N ALA A 177 7.02 11.44 14.85
CA ALA A 177 7.84 12.44 15.56
C ALA A 177 9.34 12.05 15.62
N GLY A 178 10.22 13.03 15.90
CA GLY A 178 11.59 12.75 16.36
C GLY A 178 11.60 12.35 17.83
N ARG A 179 12.78 12.31 18.46
CA ARG A 179 12.95 12.09 19.90
C ARG A 179 12.14 13.08 20.73
N ALA A 180 12.17 14.34 20.30
CA ALA A 180 11.44 15.43 20.92
C ALA A 180 10.48 16.07 19.91
N GLY A 181 9.49 16.79 20.43
CA GLY A 181 8.55 17.56 19.64
C GLY A 181 7.31 16.79 19.18
N PRO A 182 6.40 17.49 18.49
CA PRO A 182 5.10 16.97 18.11
C PRO A 182 5.18 16.04 16.90
N GLY A 183 4.24 15.10 16.86
CA GLY A 183 3.99 14.30 15.66
C GLY A 183 3.46 15.14 14.51
N LYS A 184 3.89 14.80 13.29
CA LYS A 184 3.34 15.37 12.05
C LYS A 184 2.88 14.24 11.13
N PRO A 185 1.66 14.33 10.57
CA PRO A 185 1.23 13.36 9.57
C PRO A 185 2.10 13.48 8.31
N GLN A 186 2.59 12.34 7.83
CA GLN A 186 3.37 12.22 6.61
C GLN A 186 2.65 11.33 5.60
N GLN A 187 2.78 11.65 4.31
CA GLN A 187 2.17 10.88 3.23
C GLN A 187 3.23 10.52 2.19
N CYS A 188 3.27 9.25 1.80
CA CYS A 188 4.20 8.72 0.81
C CYS A 188 4.11 9.46 -0.53
N ALA A 189 2.90 9.83 -0.95
CA ALA A 189 2.65 10.55 -2.19
C ALA A 189 3.45 11.87 -2.27
N ALA A 190 3.69 12.55 -1.14
CA ALA A 190 4.50 13.77 -1.10
C ALA A 190 5.97 13.53 -1.49
N PHE A 191 6.51 12.35 -1.16
CA PHE A 191 7.89 11.97 -1.48
C PHE A 191 8.01 11.33 -2.86
N GLN A 192 6.96 10.65 -3.31
CA GLN A 192 6.91 10.10 -4.67
C GLN A 192 6.65 11.17 -5.73
N ALA A 193 6.05 12.30 -5.37
CA ALA A 193 5.81 13.41 -6.31
C ALA A 193 7.06 14.25 -6.63
N VAL A 194 8.08 14.21 -5.75
CA VAL A 194 9.32 15.00 -5.92
C VAL A 194 10.44 14.09 -6.42
N SER A 195 10.89 14.29 -7.67
CA SER A 195 12.20 13.77 -8.09
C SER A 195 13.25 14.68 -7.48
N VAL A 196 14.09 14.15 -6.61
CA VAL A 196 15.37 14.80 -6.35
C VAL A 196 16.29 14.37 -7.50
N GLY A 197 16.75 15.33 -8.32
CA GLY A 197 17.67 15.04 -9.41
C GLY A 197 18.92 14.29 -8.91
N PRO A 198 19.63 13.56 -9.77
CA PRO A 198 20.84 12.83 -9.36
C PRO A 198 21.83 13.79 -8.68
N PRO A 199 22.56 13.35 -7.64
CA PRO A 199 23.59 14.17 -7.03
C PRO A 199 24.60 14.59 -8.10
N PRO A 200 25.13 15.83 -8.07
CA PRO A 200 26.14 16.24 -9.03
C PRO A 200 27.31 15.26 -8.94
N ALA A 201 27.70 14.67 -10.07
CA ALA A 201 28.85 13.79 -10.14
C ALA A 201 30.05 14.54 -9.56
N ASN A 202 30.64 14.00 -8.48
CA ASN A 202 31.80 14.57 -7.81
C ASN A 202 32.83 15.00 -8.85
N GLY A 203 32.98 16.31 -9.00
CA GLY A 203 33.97 16.91 -9.88
C GLY A 203 35.34 16.41 -9.46
N LYS A 204 35.99 15.71 -10.38
CA LYS A 204 37.41 15.37 -10.30
C LYS A 204 38.17 16.64 -9.89
N PRO A 205 39.05 16.63 -8.87
CA PRO A 205 39.88 17.79 -8.57
C PRO A 205 40.68 18.15 -9.81
N SER A 206 40.40 19.31 -10.40
CA SER A 206 41.26 19.90 -11.42
C SER A 206 42.57 20.26 -10.73
N VAL A 207 43.57 19.41 -10.87
CA VAL A 207 44.94 19.70 -10.48
C VAL A 207 45.42 20.84 -11.39
N PRO A 208 45.77 22.03 -10.89
CA PRO A 208 46.38 23.05 -11.73
C PRO A 208 47.74 22.54 -12.21
N GLY A 209 47.91 22.57 -13.54
CA GLY A 209 49.10 22.11 -14.23
C GLY A 209 50.34 22.84 -13.74
N SER A 210 51.37 22.04 -13.48
CA SER A 210 52.75 22.47 -13.32
C SER A 210 53.22 23.19 -14.59
N THR A 211 53.51 24.49 -14.51
CA THR A 211 54.40 25.16 -15.46
C THR A 211 55.75 25.33 -14.81
N ALA A 212 56.69 24.49 -15.26
CA ALA A 212 58.11 24.73 -15.16
C ALA A 212 58.51 25.91 -16.06
N ALA A 213 59.38 26.78 -15.53
CA ALA A 213 60.28 27.68 -16.26
C ALA A 213 61.53 27.76 -15.38
N SER A 214 62.62 27.10 -15.76
CA SER A 214 63.74 27.63 -16.57
C SER A 214 64.56 28.66 -15.82
#